data_AF-A0A2V7B4Z5-F1
#
_entry.id   AF-A0A2V7B4Z5-F1
#
_cell.length_a   1.000
_cell.length_b   1.000
_cell.length_c   1.000
_cell.angle_alpha   90.00
_cell.angle_beta   90.00
_cell.angle_gamma   90.00
#
_symmetry.space_group_name_H-M   'P 1'
#
loop_
_entity.id
_entity.type
_entity.pdbx_description
1 polymer ?
#
loop_
_entity_poly.entity_id
_entity_poly.type
_entity_poly.pdbx_seq_one_letter_code
_entity_poly.pdbx_strand_id
1 'polypeptide(L)'
;MLGAVTGGEDSNVIVIMVRDVMTRRLVTIGPETPCDAARRLMDEHRIRHLPVVAGGRLVGMVSDRDVRPAGSQSPGTVAGRIMTPDPVTVTSETRVEHAARLMLDARFGSLPVADGNALVGIVTYTDLLRAFVQVLETATQERIAVDFSGGR
;
A
#
# COMPACT_ATOMS: atom_id res chain seq x y z
N MET A 1 9.87 -12.22 -9.83
CA MET A 1 9.53 -13.40 -10.67
C MET A 1 8.30 -14.00 -10.03
N LEU A 2 7.11 -13.79 -10.62
CA LEU A 2 5.85 -14.29 -10.05
C LEU A 2 5.82 -15.81 -10.19
N GLY A 3 5.55 -16.53 -9.10
CA GLY A 3 5.43 -17.98 -9.10
C GLY A 3 4.01 -18.39 -9.50
N ALA A 4 3.87 -19.12 -10.61
CA ALA A 4 2.61 -19.77 -10.98
C ALA A 4 2.56 -21.16 -10.34
N VAL A 5 1.48 -21.48 -9.63
CA VAL A 5 1.16 -22.84 -9.17
C VAL A 5 0.13 -23.41 -10.15
N THR A 6 0.47 -24.51 -10.83
CA THR A 6 -0.42 -25.18 -11.79
C THR A 6 -1.04 -26.43 -11.18
N GLY A 7 -2.37 -26.48 -11.14
CA GLY A 7 -3.14 -27.68 -10.80
C GLY A 7 -4.57 -27.58 -11.32
N GLY A 8 -4.90 -28.44 -12.31
CA GLY A 8 -6.25 -28.93 -12.67
C GLY A 8 -7.30 -27.93 -13.18
N GLU A 9 -7.59 -28.02 -14.49
CA GLU A 9 -8.76 -27.52 -15.24
C GLU A 9 -9.15 -26.02 -15.07
N ASP A 10 -8.74 -25.24 -16.08
CA ASP A 10 -9.34 -23.97 -16.54
C ASP A 10 -9.61 -22.87 -15.50
N SER A 11 -8.54 -22.41 -14.85
CA SER A 11 -8.37 -21.00 -14.48
C SER A 11 -6.90 -20.75 -14.16
N ASN A 12 -6.18 -19.99 -14.99
CA ASN A 12 -4.85 -19.49 -14.63
C ASN A 12 -5.04 -18.43 -13.52
N VAL A 13 -5.17 -18.87 -12.26
CA VAL A 13 -5.38 -17.96 -11.13
C VAL A 13 -4.04 -17.31 -10.79
N ILE A 14 -3.83 -16.10 -11.29
CA ILE A 14 -2.67 -15.30 -10.92
C ILE A 14 -2.82 -14.89 -9.45
N VAL A 15 -1.94 -15.42 -8.60
CA VAL A 15 -1.85 -15.04 -7.19
C VAL A 15 -0.74 -14.01 -7.03
N ILE A 16 -1.09 -12.83 -6.52
CA ILE A 16 -0.13 -11.76 -6.21
C ILE A 16 -0.10 -11.57 -4.70
N MET A 17 1.09 -11.54 -4.13
CA MET A 17 1.31 -11.32 -2.71
C MET A 17 1.60 -9.84 -2.44
N VAL A 18 1.25 -9.36 -1.25
CA VAL A 18 1.51 -7.97 -0.85
C VAL A 18 2.99 -7.62 -0.98
N ARG A 19 3.91 -8.52 -0.65
CA ARG A 19 5.36 -8.31 -0.84
C ARG A 19 5.79 -8.01 -2.27
N ASP A 20 5.00 -8.43 -3.27
CA ASP A 20 5.34 -8.24 -4.69
C ASP A 20 5.03 -6.80 -5.14
N VAL A 21 4.14 -6.10 -4.42
CA VAL A 21 3.61 -4.79 -4.81
C VAL A 21 3.86 -3.68 -3.78
N MET A 22 4.15 -4.04 -2.52
CA MET A 22 4.30 -3.06 -1.44
C MET A 22 5.51 -2.14 -1.63
N THR A 23 5.38 -0.91 -1.13
CA THR A 23 6.50 0.01 -0.98
C THR A 23 7.32 -0.36 0.26
N ARG A 24 8.62 -0.64 0.05
CA ARG A 24 9.58 -0.99 1.13
C ARG A 24 10.35 0.20 1.69
N ARG A 25 10.51 1.27 0.89
CA ARG A 25 11.15 2.50 1.36
C ARG A 25 10.13 3.30 2.16
N LEU A 26 10.10 3.03 3.46
CA LEU A 26 9.17 3.64 4.38
C LEU A 26 9.62 5.05 4.77
N VAL A 27 8.68 5.99 4.73
CA VAL A 27 8.80 7.29 5.41
C VAL A 27 7.94 7.19 6.64
N THR A 28 8.56 7.23 7.82
CA THR A 28 7.88 7.09 9.11
C THR A 28 8.11 8.32 9.98
N ILE A 29 7.21 8.56 10.92
CA ILE A 29 7.33 9.62 11.92
C ILE A 29 7.20 9.08 13.34
N GLY A 30 7.60 9.88 14.34
CA GLY A 30 7.37 9.55 15.74
C GLY A 30 6.05 10.13 16.26
N PRO A 31 5.54 9.66 17.42
CA PRO A 31 4.31 10.20 18.02
C PRO A 31 4.44 11.69 18.38
N GLU A 32 5.64 12.16 18.71
CA GLU A 32 5.90 13.57 19.04
C GLU A 32 6.17 14.44 17.80
N THR A 33 6.11 13.89 16.59
CA THR A 33 6.33 14.67 15.36
C THR A 33 5.20 15.71 15.18
N PRO A 34 5.51 17.01 15.05
CA PRO A 34 4.49 18.03 14.81
C PRO A 34 3.75 17.80 13.50
N CYS A 35 2.45 18.12 13.47
CA CYS A 35 1.59 17.95 12.29
C CYS A 35 2.13 18.69 11.05
N ASP A 36 2.69 19.89 11.21
CA ASP A 36 3.29 20.62 10.10
C ASP A 36 4.53 19.93 9.52
N ALA A 37 5.32 19.26 10.38
CA ALA A 37 6.46 18.46 9.93
C ALA A 37 5.97 17.20 9.20
N ALA A 38 4.93 16.53 9.72
CA ALA A 38 4.30 15.41 9.03
C ALA A 38 3.75 15.83 7.65
N ARG A 39 3.12 17.01 7.56
CA ARG A 39 2.64 17.55 6.27
C ARG A 39 3.79 17.77 5.28
N ARG A 40 4.87 18.40 5.72
CA ARG A 40 6.05 18.63 4.86
C ARG A 40 6.60 17.31 4.30
N LEU A 41 6.70 16.27 5.13
CA LEU A 41 7.13 14.95 4.67
C LEU A 41 6.16 14.34 3.65
N MET A 42 4.85 14.49 3.86
CA MET A 42 3.84 14.05 2.88
C MET A 42 4.02 14.75 1.54
N ASP A 43 4.22 16.07 1.54
CA ASP A 43 4.39 16.87 0.33
C ASP A 43 5.72 16.54 -0.39
N GLU A 44 6.84 16.46 0.37
CA GLU A 44 8.17 16.16 -0.14
C GLU A 44 8.23 14.78 -0.81
N HIS A 45 7.66 13.77 -0.14
CA HIS A 45 7.66 12.39 -0.65
C HIS A 45 6.47 12.07 -1.55
N ARG A 46 5.54 13.03 -1.75
CA ARG A 46 4.30 12.87 -2.52
C ARG A 46 3.45 11.68 -2.05
N ILE A 47 3.36 11.50 -0.74
CA ILE A 47 2.58 10.46 -0.08
C ILE A 47 1.48 11.08 0.77
N ARG A 48 0.43 10.31 1.07
CA ARG A 48 -0.73 10.79 1.84
C ARG A 48 -0.92 10.12 3.18
N HIS A 49 -0.07 9.15 3.52
CA HIS A 49 -0.13 8.39 4.75
C HIS A 49 1.27 8.21 5.31
N LEU A 50 1.41 8.35 6.61
CA LEU A 50 2.65 8.12 7.34
C LEU A 50 2.39 7.13 8.47
N PRO A 51 3.15 6.02 8.52
CA PRO A 51 3.23 5.20 9.71
C PRO A 51 3.89 5.96 10.85
N VAL A 52 3.28 5.87 12.04
CA VAL A 52 3.83 6.38 13.29
C VAL A 52 4.53 5.24 14.01
N VAL A 53 5.81 5.42 14.31
CA VAL A 53 6.69 4.40 14.90
C VAL A 53 7.27 4.90 16.22
N ALA A 54 7.21 4.05 17.25
CA ALA A 54 7.84 4.30 18.55
C ALA A 54 8.53 3.02 19.04
N GLY A 55 9.76 3.13 19.54
CA GLY A 55 10.54 1.97 19.99
C GLY A 55 10.73 0.90 18.90
N GLY A 56 10.81 1.31 17.62
CA GLY A 56 10.94 0.41 16.47
C GLY A 56 9.66 -0.32 16.07
N ARG A 57 8.52 -0.02 16.70
CA ARG A 57 7.23 -0.64 16.41
C ARG A 57 6.25 0.34 15.79
N LEU A 58 5.40 -0.16 14.88
CA LEU A 58 4.22 0.58 14.42
C LEU A 58 3.27 0.78 15.61
N VAL A 59 2.90 2.04 15.87
CA VAL A 59 1.97 2.42 16.95
C VAL A 59 0.75 3.18 16.43
N GLY A 60 0.79 3.66 15.19
CA GLY A 60 -0.33 4.37 14.58
C GLY A 60 -0.14 4.67 13.11
N MET A 61 -1.17 5.23 12.51
CA MET A 61 -1.16 5.80 11.16
C MET A 61 -1.73 7.21 11.20
N VAL A 62 -1.14 8.13 10.44
CA VAL A 62 -1.75 9.43 10.12
C VAL A 62 -1.92 9.55 8.62
N SER A 63 -3.04 10.10 8.19
CA SER A 63 -3.29 10.50 6.82
C SER A 63 -3.20 12.01 6.67
N ASP A 64 -3.00 12.47 5.45
CA ASP A 64 -3.08 13.88 5.08
C ASP A 64 -4.41 14.49 5.57
N ARG A 65 -5.52 13.75 5.51
CA ARG A 65 -6.83 14.19 6.03
C ARG A 65 -6.82 14.48 7.53
N ASP A 66 -6.06 13.72 8.31
CA ASP A 66 -5.96 13.91 9.77
C ASP A 66 -5.07 15.12 10.10
N VAL A 67 -4.02 15.31 9.31
CA VAL A 67 -3.02 16.37 9.50
C VAL A 67 -3.55 17.76 9.09
N ARG A 68 -4.36 17.87 8.02
CA ARG A 68 -4.82 19.19 7.54
C ARG A 68 -5.52 20.06 8.58
N PRO A 69 -6.57 19.57 9.29
CA PRO A 69 -7.27 20.38 10.27
C PRO A 69 -6.43 20.66 11.51
N ALA A 70 -5.58 19.71 11.93
CA ALA A 70 -4.80 19.83 13.15
C ALA A 70 -3.74 20.94 13.07
N GLY A 71 -3.02 21.07 11.95
CA GLY A 71 -1.99 22.11 11.79
C GLY A 71 -2.56 23.54 11.75
N SER A 72 -3.75 23.72 11.17
CA SER A 72 -4.39 25.04 11.04
C SER A 72 -5.19 25.46 12.25
N GLN A 73 -5.86 24.52 12.93
CA GLN A 73 -6.74 24.83 14.07
C GLN A 73 -6.04 24.71 15.43
N SER A 74 -4.92 24.00 15.51
CA SER A 74 -4.21 23.78 16.78
C SER A 74 -2.69 23.69 16.54
N PRO A 75 -2.02 24.85 16.39
CA PRO A 75 -0.57 24.92 16.21
C PRO A 75 0.17 24.14 17.30
N GLY A 76 1.17 23.35 16.89
CA GLY A 76 1.93 22.49 17.81
C GLY A 76 1.30 21.14 18.14
N THR A 77 0.15 20.79 17.54
CA THR A 77 -0.40 19.43 17.66
C THR A 77 0.58 18.40 17.08
N VAL A 78 0.81 17.31 17.80
CA VAL A 78 1.71 16.21 17.42
C VAL A 78 0.93 15.02 16.86
N ALA A 79 1.58 14.20 16.04
CA ALA A 79 0.99 13.06 15.35
C ALA A 79 0.29 12.08 16.31
N GLY A 80 0.87 11.82 17.49
CA GLY A 80 0.33 10.90 18.48
C GLY A 80 -1.05 11.29 19.01
N ARG A 81 -1.43 12.58 18.92
CA ARG A 81 -2.76 13.07 19.32
C ARG A 81 -3.85 12.85 18.28
N ILE A 82 -3.47 12.66 17.01
CA ILE A 82 -4.40 12.58 15.87
C ILE A 82 -4.30 11.27 15.09
N MET A 83 -3.29 10.44 15.37
CA MET A 83 -3.12 9.16 14.71
C MET A 83 -4.27 8.21 15.03
N THR A 84 -4.59 7.35 14.08
CA THR A 84 -5.36 6.14 14.36
C THR A 84 -4.41 5.16 15.08
N PRO A 85 -4.64 4.84 16.36
CA PRO A 85 -3.83 3.88 17.08
C PRO A 85 -4.15 2.46 16.61
N ASP A 86 -3.20 1.55 16.78
CA ASP A 86 -3.34 0.12 16.46
C ASP A 86 -3.98 -0.13 15.07
N PRO A 87 -3.35 0.36 13.99
CA PRO A 87 -3.93 0.33 12.66
C PRO A 87 -4.05 -1.12 12.17
N VAL A 88 -5.10 -1.40 11.39
CA VAL A 88 -5.23 -2.66 10.68
C VAL A 88 -4.01 -2.87 9.78
N THR A 89 -3.35 -4.01 9.94
CA THR A 89 -2.16 -4.41 9.18
C THR A 89 -2.44 -5.63 8.32
N VAL A 90 -1.60 -5.83 7.32
CA VAL A 90 -1.48 -7.08 6.57
C VAL A 90 -0.04 -7.58 6.67
N THR A 91 0.19 -8.85 6.33
CA THR A 91 1.55 -9.42 6.26
C THR A 91 2.10 -9.36 4.85
N SER A 92 3.40 -9.56 4.69
CA SER A 92 4.04 -9.65 3.38
C SER A 92 3.52 -10.84 2.55
N GLU A 93 3.02 -11.89 3.21
CA GLU A 93 2.38 -13.07 2.62
C GLU A 93 0.87 -12.91 2.38
N THR A 94 0.27 -11.77 2.74
CA THR A 94 -1.15 -11.56 2.47
C THR A 94 -1.39 -11.45 0.96
N ARG A 95 -2.43 -12.12 0.45
CA ARG A 95 -2.84 -11.98 -0.96
C ARG A 95 -3.33 -10.56 -1.23
N VAL A 96 -2.96 -10.00 -2.38
CA VAL A 96 -3.40 -8.67 -2.81
C VAL A 96 -4.92 -8.54 -2.83
N GLU A 97 -5.64 -9.57 -3.27
CA GLU A 97 -7.11 -9.60 -3.26
C GLU A 97 -7.69 -9.42 -1.84
N HIS A 98 -7.07 -10.02 -0.82
CA HIS A 98 -7.49 -9.83 0.56
C HIS A 98 -7.21 -8.41 1.06
N ALA A 99 -6.02 -7.87 0.76
CA ALA A 99 -5.67 -6.49 1.09
C ALA A 99 -6.61 -5.48 0.40
N ALA A 100 -6.99 -5.73 -0.86
CA ALA A 100 -7.94 -4.91 -1.61
C ALA A 100 -9.32 -4.89 -0.95
N ARG A 101 -9.84 -6.06 -0.52
CA ARG A 101 -11.12 -6.15 0.21
C ARG A 101 -11.08 -5.34 1.51
N LEU A 102 -10.03 -5.51 2.32
CA LEU A 102 -9.86 -4.72 3.54
C LEU A 102 -9.88 -3.21 3.27
N MET A 103 -9.19 -2.77 2.21
CA MET A 103 -9.19 -1.35 1.82
C MET A 103 -10.59 -0.86 1.39
N LEU A 104 -11.31 -1.65 0.58
CA LEU A 104 -12.64 -1.28 0.07
C LEU A 104 -13.70 -1.26 1.18
N ASP A 105 -13.74 -2.30 2.00
CA ASP A 105 -14.76 -2.48 3.03
C ASP A 105 -14.61 -1.46 4.15
N ALA A 106 -13.38 -1.26 4.62
CA ALA A 106 -13.07 -0.35 5.72
C ALA A 106 -12.66 1.06 5.24
N ARG A 107 -12.69 1.32 3.92
CA ARG A 107 -12.33 2.59 3.27
C ARG A 107 -10.92 3.07 3.61
N PHE A 108 -9.98 2.16 3.83
CA PHE A 108 -8.59 2.51 4.07
C PHE A 108 -7.90 2.89 2.77
N GLY A 109 -7.18 4.02 2.76
CA GLY A 109 -6.37 4.46 1.62
C GLY A 109 -5.03 3.72 1.49
N SER A 110 -4.61 3.07 2.57
CA SER A 110 -3.36 2.33 2.67
C SER A 110 -3.43 1.34 3.84
N LEU A 111 -2.68 0.25 3.75
CA LEU A 111 -2.47 -0.71 4.83
C LEU A 111 -0.96 -0.79 5.14
N PRO A 112 -0.54 -0.57 6.39
CA PRO A 112 0.80 -0.93 6.82
C PRO A 112 1.01 -2.44 6.70
N VAL A 113 2.19 -2.85 6.25
CA VAL A 113 2.59 -4.25 6.11
C VAL A 113 3.54 -4.58 7.26
N ALA A 114 3.12 -5.51 8.12
CA ALA A 114 3.87 -5.91 9.30
C ALA A 114 4.05 -7.43 9.33
N ASP A 115 5.30 -7.86 9.54
CA ASP A 115 5.65 -9.27 9.75
C ASP A 115 6.10 -9.43 11.20
N GLY A 116 5.24 -10.05 12.01
CA GLY A 116 5.40 -10.04 13.47
C GLY A 116 5.38 -8.61 14.01
N ASN A 117 6.45 -8.19 14.68
CA ASN A 117 6.57 -6.84 15.24
C ASN A 117 7.22 -5.82 14.30
N ALA A 118 7.69 -6.25 13.13
CA ALA A 118 8.44 -5.40 12.21
C ALA A 118 7.51 -4.79 11.16
N LEU A 119 7.52 -3.47 11.04
CA LEU A 119 6.92 -2.78 9.90
C LEU A 119 7.85 -2.93 8.69
N VAL A 120 7.44 -3.73 7.70
CA VAL A 120 8.26 -4.11 6.55
C VAL A 120 7.85 -3.41 5.25
N GLY A 121 6.70 -2.76 5.23
CA GLY A 121 6.23 -2.02 4.07
C GLY A 121 4.91 -1.30 4.28
N ILE A 122 4.43 -0.68 3.21
CA ILE A 122 3.08 -0.12 3.11
C ILE A 122 2.53 -0.47 1.73
N VAL A 123 1.24 -0.81 1.67
CA VAL A 123 0.53 -1.02 0.42
C VAL A 123 -0.63 -0.03 0.32
N THR A 124 -0.82 0.57 -0.85
CA THR A 124 -1.81 1.61 -1.12
C THR A 124 -2.66 1.25 -2.33
N TYR A 125 -3.77 1.97 -2.54
CA TYR A 125 -4.55 1.81 -3.78
C TYR A 125 -3.71 1.97 -5.04
N THR A 126 -2.70 2.84 -5.04
CA THR A 126 -1.82 3.02 -6.20
C THR A 126 -1.01 1.75 -6.49
N ASP A 127 -0.55 1.05 -5.47
CA ASP A 127 0.18 -0.21 -5.63
C ASP A 127 -0.75 -1.30 -6.17
N LEU A 128 -1.98 -1.38 -5.65
CA LEU A 128 -2.98 -2.33 -6.12
C LEU A 128 -3.40 -2.07 -7.57
N LEU A 129 -3.57 -0.80 -7.96
CA LEU A 129 -3.88 -0.42 -9.33
C LEU A 129 -2.73 -0.75 -10.29
N ARG A 130 -1.47 -0.54 -9.88
CA ARG A 130 -0.30 -0.96 -10.67
C ARG A 130 -0.28 -2.47 -10.88
N ALA A 131 -0.56 -3.24 -9.82
CA ALA A 131 -0.65 -4.70 -9.91
C ALA A 131 -1.76 -5.15 -10.87
N PHE A 132 -2.93 -4.50 -10.80
CA PHE A 132 -4.03 -4.78 -11.71
C PHE A 132 -3.67 -4.54 -13.18
N VAL A 133 -3.00 -3.42 -13.49
CA VAL A 133 -2.52 -3.12 -14.85
C VAL A 133 -1.55 -4.19 -15.34
N GLN A 134 -0.58 -4.60 -14.51
CA GLN A 134 0.38 -5.66 -14.86
C GLN A 134 -0.30 -6.99 -15.20
N VAL A 135 -1.37 -7.35 -14.49
CA VAL A 135 -2.17 -8.54 -14.79
C VAL A 135 -2.82 -8.43 -16.17
N LEU A 136 -3.44 -7.29 -16.48
CA LEU A 136 -4.07 -7.07 -17.79
C LEU A 136 -3.07 -7.11 -18.95
N GLU A 137 -1.88 -6.55 -18.77
CA GLU A 137 -0.80 -6.60 -19.76
C GLU A 137 -0.31 -8.04 -19.98
N THR A 138 -0.19 -8.83 -18.91
CA THR A 138 0.25 -10.23 -18.99
C THR A 138 -0.79 -11.11 -19.69
N ALA A 139 -2.08 -10.93 -19.37
CA ALA A 139 -3.18 -11.68 -19.98
C ALA A 139 -3.40 -11.35 -21.47
N THR A 140 -2.96 -10.18 -21.93
CA THR A 140 -3.08 -9.76 -23.34
C THR A 140 -1.92 -10.23 -24.20
N GLN A 141 -0.72 -10.44 -23.63
CA GLN A 141 0.43 -11.01 -24.36
C GLN A 141 0.26 -12.49 -24.73
N GLU A 142 -0.66 -13.22 -24.10
CA GLU A 142 -1.00 -14.60 -24.47
C GLU A 142 -1.89 -14.69 -25.75
N ARG A 143 -2.30 -13.56 -26.36
CA ARG A 143 -3.09 -13.53 -27.62
C ARG A 143 -2.38 -12.84 -28.79
N ILE A 144 -1.11 -13.15 -29.05
CA ILE A 144 -0.46 -12.74 -30.32
C ILE A 144 -0.57 -13.86 -31.35
N ALA A 145 -1.51 -13.70 -32.29
CA ALA A 145 -1.36 -14.17 -33.66
C ALA A 145 -2.05 -13.16 -34.58
N VAL A 146 -1.28 -12.22 -35.11
CA VAL A 146 -1.68 -11.51 -36.32
C VAL A 146 -0.66 -11.88 -37.38
N ASP A 147 -1.08 -12.79 -38.25
CA ASP A 147 -0.35 -13.16 -39.46
C ASP A 147 -0.53 -12.04 -40.49
N PHE A 148 0.59 -11.49 -40.96
CA PHE A 148 0.62 -10.56 -42.11
C PHE A 148 1.11 -11.26 -43.38
N SER A 149 1.00 -12.59 -43.49
CA SER A 149 1.22 -13.31 -44.73
C SER A 149 -0.01 -13.19 -45.64
N GLY A 150 -0.08 -12.10 -46.40
CA GLY A 150 -1.23 -11.84 -47.28
C GLY A 150 -1.04 -10.72 -48.26
N GLY A 151 -0.26 -10.95 -49.32
CA GLY A 151 -0.33 -10.14 -50.55
C GLY A 151 1.00 -9.99 -51.26
N ARG A 152 1.08 -10.56 -52.47
CA ARG A 152 2.20 -10.58 -53.40
C ARG A 152 2.73 -9.18 -53.76
#